data_AF-A0A2U1W334-F1
#
_entry.id   AF-A0A2U1W334-F1
#
_cell.length_a   1.000
_cell.length_b   1.000
_cell.length_c   1.000
_cell.angle_alpha   90.00
_cell.angle_beta   90.00
_cell.angle_gamma   90.00
#
_symmetry.space_group_name_H-M   'P 1'
#
loop_
_entity.id
_entity.type
_entity.pdbx_description
1 polymer ?
#
loop_
_entity_poly.entity_id
_entity_poly.type
_entity_poly.pdbx_seq_one_letter_code
_entity_poly.pdbx_strand_id
1 'polypeptide(L)'
;MVLHVLLGFLAGAGLGYAFFRGLATGTRLTLNGDARRTVPLHLLRIGGAVTGFTLAAMFGGAAALLGMLAGFQAAKEIAVRRA
;
A
#
# COMPACT_ATOMS: atom_id res chain seq x y z
N MET A 1 -1.93 0.12 -23.68
CA MET A 1 -1.73 1.25 -22.73
C MET A 1 -2.74 1.23 -21.60
N VAL A 2 -4.05 1.33 -21.87
CA VAL A 2 -5.12 1.35 -20.83
C VAL A 2 -5.09 0.13 -19.91
N LEU A 3 -4.88 -1.07 -20.46
CA LEU A 3 -4.79 -2.30 -19.66
C LEU A 3 -3.70 -2.24 -18.58
N HIS A 4 -2.53 -1.67 -18.89
CA HIS A 4 -1.42 -1.57 -17.92
C HIS A 4 -1.76 -0.59 -16.80
N VAL A 5 -2.46 0.50 -17.12
CA VAL A 5 -2.96 1.46 -16.13
C VAL A 5 -3.98 0.79 -15.19
N LEU A 6 -4.91 0.00 -15.73
CA LEU A 6 -5.92 -0.71 -14.92
C LEU A 6 -5.30 -1.78 -14.03
N LEU A 7 -4.37 -2.59 -14.55
CA LEU A 7 -3.66 -3.58 -13.76
C LEU A 7 -2.81 -2.93 -12.67
N GLY A 8 -2.10 -1.85 -13.01
CA GLY A 8 -1.39 -1.03 -12.05
C GLY A 8 -2.33 -0.52 -10.96
N PHE A 9 -3.46 0.06 -11.33
CA PHE A 9 -4.47 0.57 -10.41
C PHE A 9 -4.99 -0.49 -9.43
N LEU A 10 -5.35 -1.67 -9.93
CA LEU A 10 -5.81 -2.76 -9.07
C LEU A 10 -4.71 -3.24 -8.11
N ALA A 11 -3.48 -3.40 -8.61
CA ALA A 11 -2.33 -3.77 -7.77
C ALA A 11 -2.05 -2.69 -6.70
N GLY A 12 -2.11 -1.43 -7.08
CA GLY A 12 -1.91 -0.28 -6.19
C GLY A 12 -3.00 -0.17 -5.13
N ALA A 13 -4.26 -0.42 -5.50
CA ALA A 13 -5.38 -0.43 -4.58
C ALA A 13 -5.26 -1.56 -3.55
N GLY A 14 -4.89 -2.78 -3.99
CA GLY A 14 -4.65 -3.91 -3.09
C GLY A 14 -3.49 -3.65 -2.12
N LEU A 15 -2.36 -3.15 -2.66
CA LEU A 15 -1.19 -2.78 -1.86
C LEU A 15 -1.53 -1.66 -0.87
N GLY A 16 -2.23 -0.61 -1.31
CA GLY A 16 -2.66 0.50 -0.48
C GLY A 16 -3.59 0.06 0.64
N TYR A 17 -4.57 -0.80 0.34
CA TYR A 17 -5.47 -1.34 1.35
C TYR A 17 -4.71 -2.11 2.44
N ALA A 18 -3.79 -3.01 2.06
CA ALA A 18 -2.94 -3.73 3.00
C ALA A 18 -2.05 -2.77 3.83
N PHE A 19 -1.50 -1.75 3.18
CA PHE A 19 -0.65 -0.73 3.82
C PHE A 19 -1.41 0.07 4.88
N PHE A 20 -2.57 0.63 4.55
CA PHE A 20 -3.36 1.45 5.48
C PHE A 20 -4.02 0.61 6.56
N ARG A 21 -4.44 -0.62 6.25
CA ARG A 21 -4.91 -1.57 7.27
C ARG A 21 -3.80 -1.91 8.26
N GLY A 22 -2.59 -2.19 7.78
CA GLY A 22 -1.42 -2.39 8.63
C GLY A 22 -1.07 -1.16 9.47
N LEU A 23 -1.29 0.06 8.93
CA LEU A 23 -1.16 1.31 9.69
C LEU A 23 -2.13 1.31 10.88
N ALA A 24 -3.41 1.05 10.63
CA ALA A 24 -4.45 1.06 11.65
C ALA A 24 -4.23 -0.01 12.72
N THR A 25 -3.72 -1.19 12.35
CA THR A 25 -3.32 -2.21 13.31
C THR A 25 -2.10 -1.76 14.13
N GLY A 26 -1.09 -1.18 13.47
CA GLY A 26 0.11 -0.68 14.13
C GLY A 26 -0.18 0.46 15.11
N THR A 27 -1.07 1.40 14.75
CA THR A 27 -1.47 2.49 15.65
C THR A 27 -2.19 1.94 16.88
N ARG A 28 -3.11 0.99 16.72
CA ARG A 28 -3.79 0.32 17.85
C ARG A 28 -2.81 -0.41 18.77
N LEU A 29 -1.82 -1.13 18.22
CA LEU A 29 -0.79 -1.80 19.02
C LEU A 29 0.08 -0.80 19.80
N THR A 30 0.49 0.29 19.16
CA THR A 30 1.27 1.34 19.84
C THR A 30 0.48 2.01 20.96
N LEU A 31 -0.80 2.31 20.74
CA LEU A 31 -1.68 2.89 21.77
C LEU A 31 -1.91 1.93 22.95
N ASN A 32 -1.91 0.61 22.70
CA ASN A 32 -2.03 -0.41 23.72
C ASN A 32 -0.70 -0.77 24.42
N GLY A 33 0.39 -0.05 24.12
CA GLY A 33 1.71 -0.25 24.76
C GLY A 33 2.61 -1.30 24.11
N ASP A 34 2.18 -1.92 23.00
CA ASP A 34 2.87 -3.04 22.34
C ASP A 34 3.83 -2.59 21.21
N ALA A 35 4.66 -1.56 21.50
CA ALA A 35 5.53 -0.92 20.50
C ALA A 35 6.53 -1.89 19.81
N ARG A 36 6.95 -2.95 20.51
CA ARG A 36 7.85 -3.98 19.95
C ARG A 36 7.23 -4.75 18.77
N ARG A 37 5.92 -4.95 18.78
CA ARG A 37 5.20 -5.62 17.68
C ARG A 37 4.91 -4.66 16.52
N THR A 38 4.93 -3.36 16.75
CA THR A 38 4.70 -2.35 15.71
C THR A 38 5.86 -2.24 14.72
N VAL A 39 7.11 -2.41 15.18
CA VAL A 39 8.31 -2.30 14.33
C VAL A 39 8.31 -3.29 13.15
N PRO A 40 8.14 -4.61 13.33
CA PRO A 40 8.12 -5.54 12.19
C PRO A 40 6.95 -5.27 11.24
N LEU A 41 5.79 -4.87 11.77
CA LEU A 41 4.62 -4.46 10.96
C LEU A 41 4.94 -3.23 10.11
N HIS A 42 5.66 -2.25 10.67
CA HIS A 42 6.08 -1.06 9.95
C HIS A 42 7.08 -1.39 8.83
N LEU A 43 8.09 -2.21 9.12
CA LEU A 43 9.09 -2.66 8.15
C LEU A 43 8.48 -3.48 7.02
N LEU A 44 7.62 -4.44 7.34
CA LEU A 44 6.90 -5.25 6.35
C LEU A 44 6.08 -4.37 5.42
N ARG A 45 5.43 -3.35 5.99
CA ARG A 45 4.58 -2.45 5.25
C ARG A 45 5.37 -1.54 4.30
N ILE A 46 6.45 -0.91 4.77
CA ILE A 46 7.30 -0.08 3.91
C ILE A 46 8.01 -0.95 2.88
N GLY A 47 8.60 -2.07 3.30
CA GLY A 47 9.29 -3.00 2.42
C GLY A 47 8.37 -3.54 1.32
N GLY A 48 7.14 -3.93 1.68
CA GLY A 48 6.12 -4.36 0.72
C GLY A 48 5.75 -3.26 -0.28
N ALA A 49 5.55 -2.02 0.19
CA ALA A 49 5.24 -0.90 -0.70
C ALA A 49 6.39 -0.58 -1.64
N VAL A 50 7.61 -0.46 -1.13
CA VAL A 50 8.81 -0.20 -1.94
C VAL A 50 8.97 -1.30 -2.98
N THR A 51 8.92 -2.56 -2.57
CA THR A 51 9.04 -3.71 -3.48
C THR A 51 7.95 -3.67 -4.55
N GLY A 52 6.69 -3.44 -4.18
CA GLY A 52 5.58 -3.36 -5.12
C GLY A 52 5.75 -2.25 -6.16
N PHE A 53 6.11 -1.04 -5.73
CA PHE A 53 6.34 0.09 -6.65
C PHE A 53 7.58 -0.11 -7.52
N THR A 54 8.67 -0.67 -6.98
CA THR A 54 9.87 -0.99 -7.75
C THR A 54 9.56 -2.03 -8.83
N LEU A 55 8.82 -3.09 -8.51
CA LEU A 55 8.41 -4.10 -9.49
C LEU A 55 7.51 -3.49 -10.58
N ALA A 56 6.56 -2.63 -10.21
CA ALA A 56 5.73 -1.93 -11.18
C ALA A 56 6.55 -1.01 -12.09
N ALA A 57 7.56 -0.31 -11.56
CA ALA A 57 8.47 0.52 -12.34
C ALA A 57 9.31 -0.31 -13.31
N MET A 58 9.90 -1.42 -12.84
CA MET A 58 10.81 -2.27 -13.62
C MET A 58 10.10 -3.04 -14.73
N PHE A 59 8.93 -3.62 -14.44
CA PHE A 59 8.26 -4.57 -15.34
C PHE A 59 7.02 -3.99 -16.01
N GLY A 60 6.33 -3.04 -15.39
CA GLY A 60 5.09 -2.46 -15.90
C GLY A 60 5.25 -1.12 -16.61
N GLY A 61 6.40 -0.46 -16.45
CA GLY A 61 6.68 0.86 -17.00
C GLY A 61 5.84 1.99 -16.41
N ALA A 62 5.94 3.18 -16.99
CA ALA A 62 5.32 4.40 -16.46
C ALA A 62 3.80 4.33 -16.32
N ALA A 63 3.10 3.70 -17.29
CA ALA A 63 1.64 3.60 -17.26
C ALA A 63 1.14 2.74 -16.09
N ALA A 64 1.80 1.60 -15.82
CA ALA A 64 1.45 0.74 -14.69
C ALA A 64 1.77 1.43 -13.36
N LEU A 65 2.92 2.13 -13.27
CA LEU A 65 3.30 2.89 -12.09
C LEU A 65 2.27 3.98 -11.74
N LEU A 66 1.84 4.76 -12.73
CA LEU A 66 0.83 5.81 -12.54
C LEU A 66 -0.52 5.22 -12.12
N GLY A 67 -0.94 4.13 -12.74
CA GLY A 67 -2.12 3.38 -12.32
C GLY A 67 -1.99 2.97 -10.85
N MET A 68 -0.85 2.36 -10.49
CA MET A 68 -0.57 1.90 -9.14
C MET A 68 -0.61 3.01 -8.09
N LEU A 69 -0.03 4.17 -8.39
CA LEU A 69 -0.10 5.34 -7.52
C LEU A 69 -1.55 5.81 -7.35
N ALA A 70 -2.32 5.90 -8.43
CA ALA A 70 -3.73 6.29 -8.37
C ALA A 70 -4.55 5.32 -7.52
N GLY A 71 -4.36 4.01 -7.71
CA GLY A 71 -5.03 2.97 -6.93
C GLY A 71 -4.64 3.00 -5.45
N PHE A 72 -3.36 3.20 -5.15
CA PHE A 72 -2.86 3.33 -3.79
C PHE A 72 -3.49 4.53 -3.07
N GLN A 73 -3.61 5.67 -3.75
CA GLN A 73 -4.26 6.86 -3.18
C GLN A 73 -5.77 6.66 -3.00
N ALA A 74 -6.45 6.00 -3.95
CA ALA A 74 -7.87 5.66 -3.81
C ALA A 74 -8.13 4.75 -2.60
N ALA A 75 -7.24 3.79 -2.35
CA ALA A 75 -7.33 2.91 -1.19
C ALA A 75 -7.21 3.67 0.14
N LYS A 76 -6.52 4.82 0.17
CA LYS A 76 -6.43 5.68 1.36
C LYS A 76 -7.80 6.12 1.82
N GLU A 77 -8.65 6.62 0.91
CA GLU A 77 -9.99 7.09 1.28
C GLU A 77 -10.85 5.96 1.84
N ILE A 78 -10.78 4.77 1.25
CA ILE A 78 -11.57 3.61 1.68
C ILE A 78 -11.11 3.11 3.06
N ALA A 79 -9.79 2.99 3.26
CA ALA A 79 -9.24 2.46 4.49
C ALA A 79 -9.35 3.45 5.65
N VAL A 80 -9.13 4.75 5.41
CA VAL A 80 -9.17 5.77 6.46
C VAL A 80 -10.61 6.10 6.88
N ARG A 81 -11.59 6.09 5.97
CA ARG A 81 -13.01 6.31 6.34
C ARG A 81 -13.64 5.16 7.13
N ARG A 82 -13.03 3.97 7.13
CA ARG A 82 -13.57 2.76 7.79
C ARG A 82 -12.80 2.30 9.03
N ALA A 83 -11.71 2.97 9.40
CA ALA A 83 -10.82 2.57 10.50
C ALA A 83 -11.18 3.22 11.84
#